data_AF-A0A075ML48-F1
#
_entry.id   AF-A0A075ML48-F1
#
_cell.length_a   1.000
_cell.length_b   1.000
_cell.length_c   1.000
_cell.angle_alpha   90.00
_cell.angle_beta   90.00
_cell.angle_gamma   90.00
#
_symmetry.space_group_name_H-M   'P 1'
#
loop_
_entity.id
_entity.type
_entity.pdbx_description
1 polymer ?
#
loop_
_entity_poly.entity_id
_entity_poly.type
_entity_poly.pdbx_seq_one_letter_code
_entity_poly.pdbx_strand_id
1 'polypeptide(L)'
;MSEFLLELFSEEMPAKMLAAFAAALEKNIVDKLGQKIESKSFYTPRRICIHINGLSTEVAEQTEEVKGPKESAPEAALDGFMRKYNLSDKSELELREGCYFYKLKRNQSDLKSVLKETVEVSLSQAIWPKSMRWGEL
;
A
#
# COMPACT_ATOMS: atom_id res chain seq x y z
N MET A 1 20.86 -1.72 -0.54
CA MET A 1 19.73 -2.42 -1.19
C MET A 1 19.35 -3.60 -0.31
N SER A 2 18.06 -3.80 -0.07
CA SER A 2 17.54 -4.89 0.74
C SER A 2 16.85 -5.95 -0.14
N GLU A 3 16.82 -7.18 0.38
CA GLU A 3 16.08 -8.30 -0.21
C GLU A 3 14.83 -8.60 0.62
N PHE A 4 13.78 -9.07 -0.05
CA PHE A 4 12.55 -9.53 0.58
C PHE A 4 12.15 -10.89 0.03
N LEU A 5 11.87 -11.83 0.94
CA LEU A 5 11.37 -13.14 0.62
C LEU A 5 9.99 -13.31 1.27
N LEU A 6 8.97 -13.48 0.43
CA LEU A 6 7.64 -13.92 0.85
C LEU A 6 7.51 -15.41 0.60
N GLU A 7 7.14 -16.16 1.63
CA GLU A 7 6.76 -17.57 1.52
C GLU A 7 5.34 -17.77 2.04
N LEU A 8 4.51 -18.38 1.20
CA LEU A 8 3.14 -18.75 1.51
C LEU A 8 3.05 -20.27 1.55
N PHE A 9 2.57 -20.80 2.67
CA PHE A 9 2.28 -22.22 2.83
C PHE A 9 0.77 -22.45 2.73
N SER A 10 0.38 -23.52 2.03
CA SER A 10 -1.02 -23.89 1.84
C SER A 10 -1.20 -25.41 1.84
N GLU A 11 -2.46 -25.83 1.85
CA GLU A 11 -2.82 -27.17 1.38
C GLU A 11 -2.51 -27.32 -0.12
N GLU A 12 -2.76 -28.52 -0.64
CA GLU A 12 -2.45 -28.85 -2.03
C GLU A 12 -3.32 -28.03 -3.01
N MET A 13 -2.64 -27.16 -3.76
CA MET A 13 -3.26 -26.31 -4.76
C MET A 13 -3.29 -27.01 -6.13
N PRO A 14 -4.31 -26.75 -6.97
CA PRO A 14 -4.39 -27.37 -8.29
C PRO A 14 -3.21 -26.97 -9.18
N ALA A 15 -2.46 -27.98 -9.68
CA ALA A 15 -1.23 -27.76 -10.44
C ALA A 15 -1.37 -26.82 -11.65
N LYS A 16 -2.53 -26.87 -12.34
CA LYS A 16 -2.79 -26.07 -13.55
C LYS A 16 -2.84 -24.56 -13.30
N MET A 17 -3.17 -24.12 -12.08
CA MET A 17 -3.33 -22.69 -11.77
C MET A 17 -2.16 -22.09 -11.00
N LEU A 18 -1.31 -22.91 -10.39
CA LEU A 18 -0.20 -22.46 -9.53
C LEU A 18 0.74 -21.49 -10.25
N ALA A 19 1.16 -21.83 -11.46
CA ALA A 19 2.09 -21.02 -12.24
C ALA A 19 1.53 -19.61 -12.51
N ALA A 20 0.29 -19.56 -13.00
CA ALA A 20 -0.39 -18.30 -13.32
C ALA A 20 -0.67 -17.48 -12.04
N PHE A 21 -1.06 -18.13 -10.96
CA PHE A 21 -1.33 -17.47 -9.69
C PHE A 21 -0.05 -16.88 -9.07
N ALA A 22 1.05 -17.64 -9.04
CA ALA A 22 2.32 -17.17 -8.51
C ALA A 22 2.86 -15.96 -9.29
N ALA A 23 2.79 -16.01 -10.63
CA ALA A 23 3.18 -14.90 -11.49
C ALA A 23 2.27 -13.67 -11.33
N ALA A 24 0.95 -13.87 -11.18
CA ALA A 24 0.00 -12.78 -10.96
C ALA A 24 0.21 -12.11 -9.60
N LEU A 25 0.48 -12.89 -8.56
CA LEU A 25 0.76 -12.39 -7.22
C LEU A 25 2.08 -11.61 -7.18
N GLU A 26 3.14 -12.14 -7.80
CA GLU A 26 4.42 -11.44 -7.97
C GLU A 26 4.21 -10.08 -8.63
N LYS A 27 3.54 -10.07 -9.78
CA LYS A 27 3.27 -8.82 -10.51
C LYS A 27 2.48 -7.83 -9.66
N ASN A 28 1.42 -8.27 -8.98
CA ASN A 28 0.59 -7.40 -8.16
C ASN A 28 1.37 -6.76 -7.00
N ILE A 29 2.26 -7.53 -6.35
CA ILE A 29 3.12 -7.00 -5.27
C ILE A 29 4.11 -5.98 -5.83
N VAL A 30 4.81 -6.30 -6.93
CA VAL A 30 5.79 -5.38 -7.55
C VAL A 30 5.13 -4.10 -8.03
N ASP A 31 3.97 -4.19 -8.70
CA ASP A 31 3.22 -3.04 -9.19
C ASP A 31 2.82 -2.09 -8.03
N LYS A 32 2.42 -2.64 -6.87
CA LYS A 32 2.07 -1.85 -5.67
C LYS A 32 3.27 -1.20 -4.99
N LEU A 33 4.46 -1.82 -5.07
CA LEU A 33 5.69 -1.24 -4.54
C LEU A 33 6.16 -0.02 -5.36
N GLY A 34 5.68 0.14 -6.60
CA GLY A 34 5.87 1.37 -7.39
C GLY A 34 7.31 1.66 -7.81
N GLN A 35 8.20 0.68 -7.72
CA GLN A 35 9.61 0.79 -8.07
C GLN A 35 10.01 -0.30 -9.07
N LYS A 36 10.97 0.01 -9.94
CA LYS A 36 11.56 -0.98 -10.85
C LYS A 36 12.53 -1.85 -10.06
N ILE A 37 12.10 -3.06 -9.72
CA ILE A 37 12.83 -4.03 -8.92
C ILE A 37 12.82 -5.39 -9.61
N GLU A 38 13.86 -6.17 -9.35
CA GLU A 38 13.92 -7.54 -9.84
C GLU A 38 13.11 -8.44 -8.90
N SER A 39 12.24 -9.27 -9.48
CA SER A 39 11.45 -10.24 -8.74
C SER A 39 11.46 -11.59 -9.44
N LYS A 40 11.22 -12.64 -8.66
CA LYS A 40 11.00 -13.98 -9.17
C LYS A 40 10.07 -14.77 -8.26
N SER A 41 9.02 -15.34 -8.85
CA SER A 41 8.16 -16.32 -8.19
C SER A 41 8.64 -17.77 -8.38
N PHE A 42 8.36 -18.58 -7.37
CA PHE A 42 8.56 -20.02 -7.33
C PHE A 42 7.31 -20.66 -6.74
N TYR A 43 6.99 -21.87 -7.18
CA TYR A 43 5.82 -22.57 -6.66
C TYR A 43 6.05 -24.08 -6.61
N THR A 44 5.36 -24.70 -5.66
CA THR A 44 5.15 -26.14 -5.52
C THR A 44 3.67 -26.36 -5.18
N PRO A 45 3.16 -27.60 -5.16
CA PRO A 45 1.77 -27.84 -4.81
C PRO A 45 1.31 -27.28 -3.46
N ARG A 46 2.21 -26.99 -2.51
CA ARG A 46 1.88 -26.51 -1.16
C ARG A 46 2.59 -25.22 -0.75
N ARG A 47 3.37 -24.63 -1.66
CA ARG A 47 4.17 -23.44 -1.36
C ARG A 47 4.23 -22.51 -2.55
N ILE A 48 4.15 -21.21 -2.28
CA ILE A 48 4.45 -20.16 -3.25
C ILE A 48 5.47 -19.23 -2.60
N CYS A 49 6.58 -19.00 -3.27
CA CYS A 49 7.59 -18.06 -2.83
C CYS A 49 7.74 -16.93 -3.85
N ILE A 50 7.96 -15.71 -3.37
CA ILE A 50 8.31 -14.55 -4.18
C ILE A 50 9.58 -13.95 -3.58
N HIS A 51 10.63 -13.93 -4.38
CA HIS A 51 11.89 -13.28 -4.04
C HIS A 51 11.95 -11.93 -4.75
N ILE A 52 12.24 -10.86 -4.01
CA ILE A 52 12.38 -9.51 -4.52
C ILE A 52 13.75 -8.99 -4.11
N ASN A 53 14.52 -8.53 -5.10
CA ASN A 53 15.84 -7.97 -4.92
C ASN A 53 15.88 -6.50 -5.36
N GLY A 54 16.74 -5.72 -4.73
CA GLY A 54 16.95 -4.31 -5.08
C GLY A 54 15.95 -3.35 -4.45
N LEU A 55 15.28 -3.74 -3.35
CA LEU A 55 14.38 -2.82 -2.65
C LEU A 55 15.16 -1.63 -2.08
N SER A 56 14.66 -0.42 -2.34
CA SER A 56 15.13 0.77 -1.64
C SER A 56 14.74 0.69 -0.17
N THR A 57 15.69 1.00 0.71
CA THR A 57 15.45 1.14 2.16
C THR A 57 14.79 2.48 2.49
N GLU A 58 14.78 3.42 1.55
CA GLU A 58 14.15 4.72 1.68
C GLU A 58 12.69 4.60 1.26
N VAL A 59 11.77 4.78 2.21
CA VAL A 59 10.34 4.86 1.92
C VAL A 59 10.03 6.30 1.53
N ALA A 60 9.52 6.49 0.32
CA ALA A 60 9.10 7.81 -0.16
C ALA A 60 8.08 8.43 0.81
N GLU A 61 8.34 9.66 1.25
CA GLU A 61 7.43 10.42 2.10
C GLU A 61 6.09 10.58 1.36
N GLN A 62 5.03 9.94 1.85
CA GLN A 62 3.70 10.11 1.29
C GLN A 62 3.09 11.41 1.83
N THR A 63 3.01 12.41 0.97
CA THR A 63 2.29 13.65 1.25
C THR A 63 0.89 13.58 0.64
N GLU A 64 -0.14 13.69 1.47
CA GLU A 64 -1.52 13.79 1.05
C GLU A 64 -1.95 15.27 1.12
N GLU A 65 -2.46 15.83 0.02
CA GLU A 65 -3.00 17.20 0.03
C GLU A 65 -4.46 17.17 0.48
N VAL A 66 -4.76 17.85 1.59
CA VAL A 66 -6.11 17.93 2.15
C VAL A 66 -6.69 19.32 1.91
N LYS A 67 -7.86 19.35 1.26
CA LYS A 67 -8.59 20.60 1.00
C LYS A 67 -9.29 21.09 2.27
N GLY A 68 -9.01 22.33 2.62
CA GLY A 68 -9.57 23.06 3.74
C GLY A 68 -10.67 24.05 3.34
N PRO A 69 -11.07 24.91 4.28
CA PRO A 69 -12.13 25.90 4.06
C PRO A 69 -11.73 26.96 3.02
N LYS A 70 -12.72 27.68 2.49
CA LYS A 70 -12.51 28.82 1.61
C LYS A 70 -11.84 29.98 2.35
N GLU A 71 -11.14 30.85 1.63
CA GLU A 71 -10.56 32.08 2.19
C GLU A 71 -11.62 32.99 2.82
N SER A 72 -12.81 33.03 2.21
CA SER A 72 -13.95 33.81 2.71
C SER A 72 -14.76 33.12 3.81
N ALA A 73 -14.34 31.94 4.27
CA ALA A 73 -15.03 31.23 5.34
C ALA A 73 -14.79 31.92 6.71
N PRO A 74 -15.70 31.75 7.69
CA PRO A 74 -15.50 32.28 9.03
C PRO A 74 -14.19 31.80 9.66
N GLU A 75 -13.52 32.64 10.45
CA GLU A 75 -12.27 32.28 11.15
C GLU A 75 -12.42 31.00 11.98
N ALA A 76 -13.58 30.79 12.61
CA ALA A 76 -13.87 29.57 13.36
C ALA A 76 -13.75 28.27 12.53
N ALA A 77 -14.01 28.33 11.21
CA ALA A 77 -13.84 27.18 10.32
C ALA A 77 -12.37 26.91 10.02
N LEU A 78 -11.55 27.96 9.90
CA LEU A 78 -10.11 27.85 9.75
C LEU A 78 -9.47 27.30 11.04
N ASP A 79 -9.86 27.82 12.20
CA ASP A 79 -9.38 27.35 13.51
C ASP A 79 -9.74 25.88 13.74
N GLY A 80 -10.95 25.46 13.37
CA GLY A 80 -11.36 24.06 13.43
C GLY A 80 -10.53 23.16 12.53
N PHE A 81 -10.19 23.64 11.32
CA PHE A 81 -9.31 22.92 10.39
C PHE A 81 -7.88 22.81 10.93
N MET A 82 -7.31 23.92 11.44
CA MET A 82 -5.98 23.94 12.04
C MET A 82 -5.90 23.01 13.25
N ARG A 83 -6.90 23.02 14.14
CA ARG A 83 -6.97 22.09 15.29
C ARG A 83 -7.06 20.64 14.86
N LYS A 84 -7.82 20.30 13.82
CA LYS A 84 -7.97 18.92 13.32
C LYS A 84 -6.63 18.31 12.89
N TYR A 85 -5.74 19.12 12.31
CA TYR A 85 -4.43 18.66 11.83
C TYR A 85 -3.27 19.11 12.73
N ASN A 86 -3.56 19.59 13.94
CA ASN A 86 -2.57 20.09 14.92
C ASN A 86 -1.62 21.16 14.37
N LEU A 87 -2.14 22.05 13.51
CA LEU A 87 -1.37 23.15 12.92
C LEU A 87 -1.31 24.32 13.91
N SER A 88 -0.09 24.80 14.14
CA SER A 88 0.16 25.93 15.05
C SER A 88 0.21 27.25 14.31
N ASP A 89 0.53 27.21 13.01
CA ASP A 89 0.71 28.38 12.17
C ASP A 89 -0.05 28.22 10.85
N LYS A 90 -0.65 29.33 10.40
CA LYS A 90 -1.34 29.45 9.12
C LYS A 90 -0.35 29.41 7.94
N SER A 91 0.94 29.66 8.19
CA SER A 91 2.02 29.57 7.18
C SER A 91 2.19 28.16 6.60
N GLU A 92 1.69 27.13 7.27
CA GLU A 92 1.69 25.73 6.80
C GLU A 92 0.58 25.43 5.77
N LEU A 93 -0.30 26.40 5.49
CA LEU A 93 -1.40 26.29 4.54
C LEU A 93 -1.07 27.00 3.22
N GLU A 94 -1.36 26.33 2.10
CA GLU A 94 -1.26 26.92 0.77
C GLU A 94 -2.65 27.36 0.28
N LEU A 95 -2.78 28.62 -0.15
CA LEU A 95 -4.02 29.11 -0.75
C LEU A 95 -4.02 28.83 -2.26
N ARG A 96 -4.97 28.03 -2.73
CA ARG A 96 -5.19 27.77 -4.17
C ARG A 96 -6.67 27.88 -4.49
N GLU A 97 -7.01 28.58 -5.58
CA GLU A 97 -8.40 28.72 -6.05
C GLU A 97 -9.40 29.15 -4.95
N GLY A 98 -8.96 30.05 -4.05
CA GLY A 98 -9.79 30.55 -2.95
C GLY A 98 -10.07 29.54 -1.83
N CYS A 99 -9.36 28.41 -1.77
CA CYS A 99 -9.42 27.43 -0.68
C CYS A 99 -8.03 27.23 -0.06
N TYR A 100 -7.98 27.00 1.25
CA TYR A 100 -6.76 26.56 1.93
C TYR A 100 -6.51 25.08 1.63
N PHE A 101 -5.25 24.70 1.45
CA PHE A 101 -4.80 23.33 1.32
C PHE A 101 -3.68 23.08 2.31
N TYR A 102 -3.67 21.88 2.89
CA TYR A 102 -2.61 21.44 3.79
C TYR A 102 -1.94 20.19 3.21
N LYS A 103 -0.61 20.17 3.17
CA LYS A 103 0.16 18.96 2.83
C LYS A 103 0.33 18.14 4.10
N LEU A 104 -0.57 17.18 4.30
CA LEU A 104 -0.45 16.21 5.38
C LEU A 104 0.69 15.25 5.05
N LYS A 105 1.79 15.38 5.79
CA LYS A 105 2.85 14.36 5.82
C LYS A 105 2.32 13.16 6.58
N ARG A 106 2.08 12.04 5.90
CA ARG A 106 1.90 10.77 6.61
C ARG A 106 3.26 10.36 7.17
N ASN A 107 3.27 9.93 8.43
CA ASN A 107 4.45 9.34 9.05
C ASN A 107 5.05 8.31 8.11
N GLN A 108 6.36 8.34 7.94
CA GLN A 108 7.10 7.36 7.16
C GLN A 108 6.70 5.97 7.65
N SER A 109 5.90 5.26 6.86
CA SER A 109 5.72 3.84 7.07
C SER A 109 7.11 3.24 6.87
N ASP A 110 7.60 2.50 7.85
CA ASP A 110 8.85 1.78 7.64
C ASP A 110 8.64 0.77 6.50
N LEU A 111 9.72 0.41 5.80
CA LEU A 111 9.64 -0.52 4.65
C LEU A 111 8.89 -1.81 5.04
N LYS A 112 9.02 -2.24 6.29
CA LYS A 112 8.31 -3.40 6.84
C LYS A 112 6.79 -3.22 6.83
N SER A 113 6.28 -2.07 7.27
CA SER A 113 4.85 -1.76 7.26
C SER A 113 4.30 -1.67 5.84
N VAL A 114 5.04 -1.04 4.93
CA VAL A 114 4.67 -0.98 3.51
C VAL A 114 4.60 -2.38 2.90
N LEU A 115 5.61 -3.22 3.15
CA LEU A 115 5.64 -4.60 2.67
C LEU A 115 4.49 -5.42 3.25
N LYS A 116 4.21 -5.29 4.56
CA LYS A 116 3.10 -5.96 5.23
C LYS A 116 1.77 -5.60 4.58
N GLU A 117 1.46 -4.30 4.47
CA GLU A 117 0.22 -3.81 3.88
C GLU A 117 0.10 -4.26 2.42
N THR A 118 1.19 -4.16 1.66
CA THR A 118 1.24 -4.60 0.26
C THR A 118 0.86 -6.08 0.14
N VAL A 119 1.49 -6.95 0.96
CA VAL A 119 1.22 -8.39 0.94
C VAL A 119 -0.24 -8.69 1.34
N GLU A 120 -0.75 -8.08 2.40
CA GLU A 120 -2.13 -8.27 2.86
C GLU A 120 -3.15 -7.86 1.78
N VAL A 121 -2.95 -6.69 1.17
CA VAL A 121 -3.82 -6.20 0.09
C VAL A 121 -3.68 -7.10 -1.15
N SER A 122 -2.49 -7.48 -1.56
CA SER A 122 -2.27 -8.38 -2.70
C SER A 122 -2.94 -9.75 -2.53
N LEU A 123 -2.86 -10.32 -1.32
CA LEU A 123 -3.50 -11.61 -1.01
C LEU A 123 -5.02 -11.51 -0.99
N SER A 124 -5.57 -10.43 -0.41
CA SER A 124 -7.03 -10.22 -0.38
C SER A 124 -7.63 -10.00 -1.77
N GLN A 125 -6.87 -9.41 -2.69
CA GLN A 125 -7.28 -9.16 -4.07
C GLN A 125 -7.00 -10.35 -5.01
N ALA A 126 -6.31 -11.38 -4.52
CA ALA A 126 -5.92 -12.52 -5.34
C ALA A 126 -7.15 -13.28 -5.85
N ILE A 127 -7.29 -13.35 -7.17
CA ILE A 127 -8.42 -14.00 -7.82
C ILE A 127 -8.17 -15.50 -7.90
N TRP A 128 -9.04 -16.28 -7.27
CA TRP A 128 -9.05 -17.73 -7.36
C TRP A 128 -9.99 -18.17 -8.49
N PRO A 129 -9.54 -18.99 -9.46
CA PRO A 129 -10.40 -19.55 -10.50
C PRO A 129 -11.57 -20.35 -9.90
N LYS A 130 -11.33 -20.97 -8.75
CA LYS A 130 -12.35 -21.69 -7.98
C LYS A 130 -11.98 -21.64 -6.50
N SER A 131 -12.69 -20.84 -5.72
CA SER A 131 -12.56 -20.85 -4.26
C SER A 131 -13.18 -22.12 -3.69
N MET A 132 -12.45 -22.82 -2.82
CA MET A 132 -13.06 -23.89 -2.01
C MET A 132 -13.97 -23.24 -0.98
N ARG A 133 -15.19 -23.76 -0.85
CA ARG A 133 -16.11 -23.40 0.22
C ARG A 133 -16.15 -24.58 1.17
N TRP A 134 -15.97 -24.32 2.44
CA TRP A 134 -16.27 -25.29 3.48
C TRP A 134 -17.78 -25.52 3.45
N GLY A 135 -18.23 -26.78 3.55
CA GLY A 135 -19.65 -27.05 3.78
C GLY A 135 -20.05 -26.38 5.09
N GLU A 136 -21.24 -25.78 5.15
CA GLU A 136 -21.81 -25.32 6.42
C GLU A 136 -21.77 -26.50 7.41
N LEU A 137 -21.11 -26.29 8.54
CA LEU A 137 -21.05 -27.26 9.65
C LEU A 137 -22.43 -27.36 10.32
#